data_AF-A0A958JR80-F1
#
_entry.id   AF-A0A958JR80-F1
#
_cell.length_a   1.000
_cell.length_b   1.000
_cell.length_c   1.000
_cell.angle_alpha   90.00
_cell.angle_beta   90.00
_cell.angle_gamma   90.00
#
_symmetry.space_group_name_H-M   'P 1'
#
loop_
_entity.id
_entity.type
_entity.pdbx_description
1 polymer ?
#
loop_
_entity_poly.entity_id
_entity_poly.type
_entity_poly.pdbx_seq_one_letter_code
_entity_poly.pdbx_strand_id
1 'polypeptide(L)'
;MSISPVLTKALGFDRIRDLVDCFRHETANSVHQNVRTVELCGAILISIVPCISFSWFKDRSDVDFVTFAVGLAACLAVLYRVRLGIRFPSVGSWKETLKHVHTAFALGCIPFVFLSLLFPELFSSVVAHKDAATSVPGVEQTPSLAATISFVLGVAVWAGLTEEIIYRGLLVSVLRRWEYISTQFYRDLFAIVVSAMIFGFGHLALWGPGMALALVGLGLGFGFAYIAIGEKLLPLVVYHILFDTVSLSVSIFVL
;
A
#
# COMPACT_ATOMS: atom_id res chain seq x y z
N MET A 1 26.57 -10.60 -23.73
CA MET A 1 27.27 -9.46 -23.13
C MET A 1 27.12 -9.54 -21.62
N SER A 2 28.21 -9.71 -20.86
CA SER A 2 28.17 -9.62 -19.40
C SER A 2 28.08 -8.15 -18.98
N ILE A 3 27.12 -7.82 -18.12
CA ILE A 3 27.02 -6.48 -17.53
C ILE A 3 28.19 -6.32 -16.55
N SER A 4 28.86 -5.15 -16.57
CA SER A 4 29.97 -4.86 -15.66
C SER A 4 29.55 -5.02 -14.19
N PRO A 5 30.38 -5.63 -13.32
CA PRO A 5 30.08 -5.78 -11.88
C PRO A 5 29.73 -4.46 -11.18
N VAL A 6 30.31 -3.35 -11.65
CA VAL A 6 30.03 -2.00 -11.13
C VAL A 6 28.61 -1.56 -11.47
N LEU A 7 28.17 -1.79 -12.70
CA LEU A 7 26.80 -1.52 -13.15
C LEU A 7 25.80 -2.41 -12.42
N THR A 8 26.13 -3.68 -12.20
CA THR A 8 25.29 -4.62 -11.45
C THR A 8 25.05 -4.17 -10.02
N LYS A 9 26.11 -3.69 -9.35
CA LYS A 9 26.02 -3.15 -7.99
C LYS A 9 25.28 -1.81 -7.94
N ALA A 10 25.53 -0.93 -8.91
CA ALA A 10 24.89 0.40 -8.98
C ALA A 10 23.38 0.30 -9.25
N LEU A 11 22.96 -0.62 -10.13
CA LEU A 11 21.55 -0.86 -10.46
C LEU A 11 20.82 -1.73 -9.41
N GLY A 12 21.54 -2.21 -8.40
CA GLY A 12 20.96 -3.01 -7.32
C GLY A 12 20.46 -4.38 -7.77
N PHE A 13 20.97 -4.94 -8.88
CA PHE A 13 20.48 -6.22 -9.40
C PHE A 13 20.62 -7.38 -8.42
N ASP A 14 21.64 -7.37 -7.56
CA ASP A 14 21.79 -8.39 -6.52
C ASP A 14 20.66 -8.32 -5.49
N ARG A 15 20.19 -7.12 -5.13
CA ARG A 15 19.04 -6.93 -4.22
C ARG A 15 17.74 -7.39 -4.88
N ILE A 16 17.57 -7.09 -6.17
CA ILE A 16 16.39 -7.52 -6.93
C ILE A 16 16.37 -9.04 -7.06
N ARG A 17 17.52 -9.67 -7.37
CA ARG A 17 17.64 -11.13 -7.44
C ARG A 17 17.29 -11.78 -6.10
N ASP A 18 17.88 -11.28 -5.02
CA ASP A 18 17.62 -11.76 -3.66
C ASP A 18 16.13 -11.64 -3.28
N LEU A 19 15.49 -10.50 -3.58
CA LEU A 19 14.05 -10.33 -3.41
C LEU A 19 13.22 -11.34 -4.23
N VAL A 20 13.57 -11.56 -5.49
CA VAL A 20 12.89 -12.53 -6.38
C VAL A 20 13.08 -13.97 -5.87
N ASP A 21 14.27 -14.30 -5.38
CA ASP A 21 14.57 -15.61 -4.83
C ASP A 21 13.77 -15.85 -3.54
N CYS A 22 13.67 -14.86 -2.65
CA CYS A 22 12.78 -14.91 -1.49
C CYS A 22 11.31 -15.08 -1.88
N PHE A 23 10.82 -14.32 -2.87
CA PHE A 23 9.46 -14.47 -3.38
C PHE A 23 9.19 -15.88 -3.90
N ARG A 24 10.10 -16.44 -4.72
CA ARG A 24 9.97 -17.80 -5.26
C ARG A 24 10.02 -18.85 -4.16
N HIS A 25 10.91 -18.69 -3.20
CA HIS A 25 11.02 -19.57 -2.04
C HIS A 25 9.73 -19.60 -1.24
N GLU A 26 9.19 -18.44 -0.89
CA GLU A 26 7.92 -18.32 -0.15
C GLU A 26 6.75 -18.87 -0.96
N THR A 27 6.69 -18.61 -2.26
CA THR A 27 5.67 -19.17 -3.16
C THR A 27 5.71 -20.69 -3.20
N ALA A 28 6.90 -21.29 -3.29
CA ALA A 28 7.07 -22.73 -3.42
C ALA A 28 6.80 -23.50 -2.12
N ASN A 29 7.11 -22.89 -0.97
CA ASN A 29 6.99 -23.54 0.34
C ASN A 29 5.69 -23.19 1.09
N SER A 30 4.85 -22.35 0.49
CA SER A 30 3.56 -21.94 1.04
C SER A 30 2.55 -23.09 1.02
N VAL A 31 2.39 -23.77 2.16
CA VAL A 31 1.27 -24.69 2.39
C VAL A 31 0.18 -23.92 3.12
N HIS A 32 -0.79 -23.41 2.36
CA HIS A 32 -1.92 -22.69 2.92
C HIS A 32 -3.20 -23.52 2.89
N GLN A 33 -4.05 -23.31 3.89
CA GLN A 33 -5.42 -23.79 3.83
C GLN A 33 -6.15 -23.08 2.70
N ASN A 34 -6.89 -23.84 1.89
CA ASN A 34 -7.71 -23.28 0.84
C ASN A 34 -8.85 -22.46 1.46
N VAL A 35 -9.12 -21.32 0.84
CA VAL A 35 -10.19 -20.40 1.19
C VAL A 35 -11.28 -20.48 0.12
N ARG A 36 -12.53 -20.54 0.57
CA ARG A 36 -13.72 -20.64 -0.29
C ARG A 36 -14.04 -19.30 -0.94
N THR A 37 -14.74 -19.34 -2.07
CA THR A 37 -15.15 -18.11 -2.77
C THR A 37 -15.97 -17.15 -1.91
N VAL A 38 -16.83 -17.64 -1.01
CA VAL A 38 -17.60 -16.78 -0.10
C VAL A 38 -16.69 -16.01 0.88
N GLU A 39 -15.60 -16.63 1.32
CA GLU A 39 -14.64 -16.02 2.24
C GLU A 39 -13.79 -14.97 1.52
N LEU A 40 -13.44 -15.25 0.26
CA LEU A 40 -12.80 -14.29 -0.63
C LEU A 40 -13.69 -13.08 -0.88
N CYS A 41 -14.98 -13.28 -1.18
CA CYS A 41 -15.93 -12.19 -1.36
C CYS A 41 -16.04 -11.32 -0.10
N GLY A 42 -16.06 -11.94 1.09
CA GLY A 42 -16.05 -11.20 2.35
C GLY A 42 -14.81 -10.33 2.53
N ALA A 43 -13.63 -10.84 2.20
CA ALA A 43 -12.39 -10.05 2.25
C ALA A 43 -12.41 -8.87 1.26
N ILE A 44 -12.85 -9.10 0.01
CA ILE A 44 -12.99 -8.03 -0.98
C ILE A 44 -13.96 -6.96 -0.49
N LEU A 45 -15.13 -7.35 0.04
CA LEU A 45 -16.13 -6.42 0.55
C LEU A 45 -15.58 -5.53 1.67
N ILE A 46 -14.79 -6.09 2.59
CA ILE A 46 -14.11 -5.31 3.63
C ILE A 46 -13.09 -4.34 3.00
N SER A 47 -12.30 -4.82 2.04
CA SER A 47 -11.23 -4.02 1.42
C SER A 47 -11.69 -2.89 0.50
N ILE A 48 -12.93 -2.94 -0.01
CA ILE A 48 -13.49 -1.84 -0.81
C ILE A 48 -14.19 -0.76 0.04
N VAL A 49 -14.40 -0.99 1.35
CA VAL A 49 -15.03 0.01 2.25
C VAL A 49 -14.34 1.38 2.17
N PRO A 50 -12.99 1.49 2.24
CA PRO A 50 -12.31 2.76 2.05
C PRO A 50 -12.64 3.44 0.70
N CYS A 51 -12.70 2.67 -0.38
CA CYS A 51 -12.95 3.20 -1.73
C CYS A 51 -14.37 3.80 -1.83
N ILE A 52 -15.35 3.12 -1.25
CA ILE A 52 -16.75 3.55 -1.26
C ILE A 52 -16.95 4.77 -0.36
N SER A 53 -16.32 4.81 0.82
CA SER A 53 -16.46 5.94 1.74
C SER A 53 -15.94 7.24 1.13
N PHE A 54 -14.81 7.21 0.43
CA PHE A 54 -14.30 8.37 -0.31
C PHE A 54 -15.27 8.86 -1.38
N SER A 55 -15.96 7.97 -2.08
CA SER A 55 -16.85 8.33 -3.18
C SER A 55 -18.19 8.90 -2.71
N TRP A 56 -18.71 8.42 -1.57
CA TRP A 56 -20.04 8.79 -1.08
C TRP A 56 -20.07 9.99 -0.14
N PHE A 57 -18.95 10.28 0.53
CA PHE A 57 -18.91 11.30 1.59
C PHE A 57 -17.99 12.48 1.26
N LYS A 58 -17.54 12.61 0.00
CA LYS A 58 -16.67 13.71 -0.45
C LYS A 58 -17.20 15.10 -0.12
N ASP A 59 -18.53 15.28 -0.06
CA ASP A 59 -19.18 16.58 0.11
C ASP A 59 -19.70 16.85 1.53
N ARG A 60 -19.39 16.01 2.54
CA ARG A 60 -19.86 16.21 3.93
C ARG A 60 -18.72 16.62 4.86
N SER A 61 -18.81 17.82 5.42
CA SER A 61 -17.75 18.47 6.21
C SER A 61 -17.71 18.13 7.70
N ASP A 62 -18.74 17.47 8.23
CA ASP A 62 -19.03 17.58 9.66
C ASP A 62 -18.47 16.42 10.49
N VAL A 63 -18.14 15.30 9.83
CA VAL A 63 -17.53 14.11 10.43
C VAL A 63 -16.57 13.52 9.40
N ASP A 64 -15.34 13.23 9.79
CA ASP A 64 -14.38 12.48 8.96
C ASP A 64 -14.80 11.00 8.89
N PHE A 65 -15.89 10.77 8.17
CA PHE A 65 -16.51 9.47 7.97
C PHE A 65 -15.55 8.53 7.25
N VAL A 66 -14.68 9.06 6.39
CA VAL A 66 -13.69 8.25 5.67
C VAL A 66 -12.69 7.66 6.66
N THR A 67 -12.11 8.47 7.53
CA THR A 67 -11.20 7.98 8.59
C THR A 67 -11.88 6.93 9.46
N PHE A 68 -13.13 7.17 9.87
CA PHE A 68 -13.90 6.18 10.63
C PHE A 68 -14.11 4.87 9.86
N ALA A 69 -14.53 4.95 8.58
CA ALA A 69 -14.79 3.79 7.74
C ALA A 69 -13.51 2.96 7.49
N VAL A 70 -12.37 3.61 7.30
CA VAL A 70 -11.06 2.96 7.17
C VAL A 70 -10.68 2.24 8.47
N GLY A 71 -10.86 2.88 9.63
CA GLY A 71 -10.62 2.26 10.94
C GLY A 71 -11.52 1.04 11.19
N LEU A 72 -12.81 1.16 10.86
CA LEU A 72 -13.77 0.05 10.94
C LEU A 72 -13.36 -1.11 10.01
N ALA A 73 -12.97 -0.81 8.77
CA ALA A 73 -12.51 -1.82 7.82
C ALA A 73 -11.25 -2.53 8.32
N ALA A 74 -10.29 -1.82 8.94
CA ALA A 74 -9.11 -2.42 9.54
C ALA A 74 -9.46 -3.35 10.71
N CYS A 75 -10.37 -2.95 11.61
CA CYS A 75 -10.86 -3.82 12.68
C CYS A 75 -11.55 -5.08 12.13
N LEU A 76 -12.45 -4.91 11.14
CA LEU A 76 -13.11 -6.03 10.47
C LEU A 76 -12.09 -6.94 9.78
N ALA A 77 -11.06 -6.39 9.16
CA ALA A 77 -9.99 -7.14 8.52
C ALA A 77 -9.24 -8.03 9.53
N VAL A 78 -8.88 -7.50 10.70
CA VAL A 78 -8.25 -8.30 11.76
C VAL A 78 -9.19 -9.41 12.23
N LEU A 79 -10.45 -9.08 12.55
CA LEU A 79 -11.43 -10.06 13.04
C LEU A 79 -11.70 -11.16 12.00
N TYR A 80 -11.82 -10.78 10.73
CA TYR A 80 -12.07 -11.71 9.63
C TYR A 80 -10.87 -12.62 9.39
N ARG A 81 -9.65 -12.06 9.38
CA ARG A 81 -8.41 -12.82 9.26
C ARG A 81 -8.28 -13.87 10.38
N VAL A 82 -8.57 -13.48 11.62
CA VAL A 82 -8.56 -14.39 12.79
C VAL A 82 -9.61 -15.50 12.64
N ARG A 83 -10.83 -15.18 12.18
CA ARG A 83 -11.87 -16.19 11.95
C ARG A 83 -11.51 -17.22 10.88
N LEU A 84 -10.73 -16.81 9.87
CA LEU A 84 -10.19 -17.72 8.85
C LEU A 84 -8.98 -18.53 9.34
N GLY A 85 -8.55 -18.35 10.60
CA GLY A 85 -7.37 -19.04 11.14
C GLY A 85 -6.03 -18.54 10.59
N ILE A 86 -6.01 -17.42 9.87
CA ILE A 86 -4.80 -16.87 9.27
C ILE A 86 -4.08 -15.99 10.31
N ARG A 87 -2.93 -16.44 10.81
CA ARG A 87 -2.18 -15.72 11.86
C ARG A 87 -1.27 -14.64 11.26
N PHE A 88 -0.92 -13.64 12.07
CA PHE A 88 0.17 -12.72 11.73
C PHE A 88 1.51 -13.34 12.14
N PRO A 89 2.43 -13.60 11.20
CA PRO A 89 3.75 -14.10 11.53
C PRO A 89 4.56 -13.06 12.32
N SER A 90 5.37 -13.52 13.27
CA SER A 90 6.30 -12.65 13.99
C SER A 90 7.49 -12.26 13.11
N VAL A 91 8.11 -11.13 13.43
CA VAL A 91 9.29 -10.62 12.72
C VAL A 91 10.56 -11.05 13.44
N GLY A 92 11.32 -11.97 12.84
CA GLY A 92 12.64 -12.36 13.33
C GLY A 92 13.75 -11.44 12.81
N SER A 93 14.02 -11.47 11.50
CA SER A 93 15.09 -10.69 10.88
C SER A 93 14.60 -9.36 10.30
N TRP A 94 14.48 -8.34 11.16
CA TRP A 94 14.03 -7.00 10.77
C TRP A 94 14.85 -6.36 9.66
N LYS A 95 16.18 -6.47 9.73
CA LYS A 95 17.08 -5.85 8.75
C LYS A 95 16.86 -6.43 7.35
N GLU A 96 16.78 -7.75 7.24
CA GLU A 96 16.59 -8.43 5.97
C GLU A 96 15.19 -8.15 5.41
N THR A 97 14.15 -8.24 6.25
CA THR A 97 12.78 -7.92 5.81
C THR A 97 12.64 -6.48 5.31
N LEU A 98 13.20 -5.49 6.02
CA LEU A 98 13.18 -4.10 5.56
C LEU A 98 13.99 -3.88 4.28
N LYS A 99 15.11 -4.61 4.08
CA LYS A 99 15.87 -4.58 2.83
C LYS A 99 15.02 -5.01 1.64
N HIS A 100 14.25 -6.09 1.79
CA HIS A 100 13.33 -6.58 0.77
C HIS A 100 12.17 -5.61 0.53
N VAL A 101 11.55 -5.09 1.59
CA VAL A 101 10.47 -4.10 1.49
C VAL A 101 10.97 -2.85 0.73
N HIS A 102 12.13 -2.30 1.11
CA HIS A 102 12.72 -1.16 0.42
C HIS A 102 12.98 -1.42 -1.06
N THR A 103 13.51 -2.60 -1.40
CA THR A 103 13.81 -2.96 -2.79
C THR A 103 12.51 -3.08 -3.60
N ALA A 104 11.50 -3.75 -3.07
CA ALA A 104 10.21 -3.92 -3.76
C ALA A 104 9.46 -2.58 -3.88
N PHE A 105 9.54 -1.74 -2.85
CA PHE A 105 9.00 -0.38 -2.88
C PHE A 105 9.65 0.44 -4.00
N ALA A 106 10.98 0.41 -4.13
CA ALA A 106 11.68 1.12 -5.19
C ALA A 106 11.22 0.66 -6.59
N LEU A 107 11.00 -0.65 -6.77
CA LEU A 107 10.41 -1.19 -8.00
C LEU A 107 8.96 -0.71 -8.19
N GLY A 108 8.17 -0.66 -7.13
CA GLY A 108 6.80 -0.13 -7.14
C GLY A 108 6.70 1.35 -7.50
N CYS A 109 7.77 2.13 -7.29
CA CYS A 109 7.83 3.54 -7.70
C CYS A 109 8.15 3.73 -9.19
N ILE A 110 8.53 2.68 -9.93
CA ILE A 110 8.88 2.80 -11.36
C ILE A 110 7.71 3.40 -12.18
N PRO A 111 6.44 2.97 -12.03
CA PRO A 111 5.32 3.59 -12.72
C PRO A 111 5.20 5.09 -12.46
N PHE A 112 5.40 5.56 -11.22
CA PHE A 112 5.38 6.99 -10.91
C PHE A 112 6.47 7.76 -11.66
N VAL A 113 7.71 7.26 -11.64
CA VAL A 113 8.84 7.88 -12.35
C VAL A 113 8.57 7.90 -13.86
N PHE A 114 8.10 6.79 -14.41
CA PHE A 114 7.79 6.69 -15.84
C PHE A 114 6.67 7.65 -16.25
N LEU A 115 5.55 7.68 -15.52
CA LEU A 115 4.42 8.55 -15.81
C LEU A 115 4.78 10.02 -15.65
N SER A 116 5.55 10.40 -14.62
CA SER A 116 5.92 11.80 -14.40
C SER A 116 6.88 12.33 -15.48
N LEU A 117 7.70 11.46 -16.07
CA LEU A 117 8.58 11.83 -17.18
C LEU A 117 7.86 11.91 -18.53
N LEU A 118 6.91 11.01 -18.80
CA LEU A 118 6.26 10.92 -20.11
C LEU A 118 4.94 11.69 -20.21
N PHE A 119 4.22 11.84 -19.10
CA PHE A 119 2.89 12.43 -19.02
C PHE A 119 2.77 13.36 -17.79
N PRO A 120 3.63 14.39 -17.67
CA PRO A 120 3.63 15.29 -16.52
C PRO A 120 2.26 15.98 -16.29
N GLU A 121 1.47 16.17 -17.33
CA GLU A 121 0.12 16.72 -17.27
C GLU A 121 -0.84 15.90 -16.41
N LEU A 122 -0.62 14.58 -16.27
CA LEU A 122 -1.41 13.71 -15.40
C LEU A 122 -1.26 14.03 -13.91
N PHE A 123 -0.25 14.82 -13.54
CA PHE A 123 0.04 15.23 -12.16
C PHE A 123 -0.28 16.71 -11.90
N SER A 124 -0.77 17.44 -12.90
CA SER A 124 -1.14 18.87 -12.76
C SER A 124 -2.25 19.11 -11.72
N SER A 125 -3.13 18.11 -11.51
CA SER A 125 -4.19 18.16 -10.49
C SER A 125 -3.69 17.95 -9.05
N VAL A 126 -2.47 17.45 -8.85
CA VAL A 126 -1.91 17.21 -7.50
C VAL A 126 -1.61 18.54 -6.79
N VAL A 127 -1.34 19.61 -7.55
CA VAL A 127 -1.09 20.97 -7.03
C VAL A 127 -2.34 21.60 -6.40
N ALA A 128 -3.55 21.21 -6.83
CA ALA A 128 -4.81 21.78 -6.36
C ALA A 128 -5.16 21.42 -4.89
N HIS A 129 -4.44 20.48 -4.26
CA HIS A 129 -4.72 20.02 -2.90
C HIS A 129 -3.88 20.70 -1.82
N LYS A 130 -2.96 21.60 -2.18
CA LYS A 130 -2.43 22.60 -1.23
C LYS A 130 -3.54 23.40 -0.56
N ASP A 131 -4.65 23.59 -1.28
CA ASP A 131 -5.81 24.36 -0.82
C ASP A 131 -6.72 23.58 0.15
N ALA A 132 -6.69 22.24 0.12
CA ALA A 132 -7.48 21.41 1.03
C ALA A 132 -6.95 21.43 2.48
N ALA A 133 -5.66 21.74 2.66
CA ALA A 133 -5.06 21.96 3.98
C ALA A 133 -5.34 23.36 4.55
N THR A 134 -5.89 24.29 3.74
CA THR A 134 -6.00 25.71 4.09
C THR A 134 -7.44 26.24 4.09
N SER A 135 -8.43 25.50 3.56
CA SER A 135 -9.79 26.00 3.43
C SER A 135 -10.71 25.69 4.63
N VAL A 136 -10.53 26.43 5.73
CA VAL A 136 -11.64 26.71 6.68
C VAL A 136 -12.11 28.15 6.41
N PRO A 137 -13.38 28.37 6.03
CA PRO A 137 -13.89 29.73 5.80
C PRO A 137 -13.74 30.58 7.07
N GLY A 138 -12.96 31.66 7.00
CA GLY A 138 -12.80 32.64 8.08
C GLY A 138 -11.55 32.50 8.95
N VAL A 139 -10.62 31.59 8.64
CA VAL A 139 -9.35 31.46 9.36
C VAL A 139 -8.17 31.66 8.40
N GLU A 140 -7.71 32.90 8.23
CA GLU A 140 -6.34 33.16 7.77
C GLU A 140 -5.38 32.81 8.90
N GLN A 141 -5.08 31.54 9.09
CA GLN A 141 -3.93 31.12 9.88
C GLN A 141 -3.21 30.02 9.13
N THR A 142 -2.02 30.35 8.62
CA THR A 142 -1.02 29.32 8.30
C THR A 142 -0.93 28.38 9.51
N PRO A 143 -1.22 27.08 9.36
CA PRO A 143 -1.21 26.15 10.48
C PRO A 143 0.16 26.19 11.17
N SER A 144 0.16 26.14 12.51
CA SER A 144 1.42 26.14 13.26
C SER A 144 2.28 24.94 12.84
N LEU A 145 3.61 25.07 12.94
CA LEU A 145 4.52 23.95 12.65
C LEU A 145 4.13 22.68 13.43
N ALA A 146 3.70 22.84 14.68
CA ALA A 146 3.23 21.74 15.50
C ALA A 146 1.97 21.08 14.91
N ALA A 147 0.98 21.87 14.47
CA ALA A 147 -0.23 21.35 13.83
C ALA A 147 0.09 20.60 12.53
N THR A 148 1.00 21.13 11.71
CA THR A 148 1.43 20.47 10.46
C THR A 148 2.16 19.16 10.73
N ILE A 149 3.08 19.12 11.70
CA ILE A 149 3.77 17.88 12.10
C ILE A 149 2.77 16.85 12.63
N SER A 150 1.83 17.27 13.48
CA SER A 150 0.78 16.40 13.98
C SER A 150 -0.11 15.85 12.87
N PHE A 151 -0.45 16.67 11.87
CA PHE A 151 -1.19 16.23 10.69
C PHE A 151 -0.41 15.18 9.89
N VAL A 152 0.86 15.47 9.53
CA VAL A 152 1.70 14.53 8.77
C VAL A 152 1.85 13.19 9.49
N LEU A 153 2.19 13.22 10.77
CA LEU A 153 2.35 11.98 11.55
C LEU A 153 1.02 11.26 11.75
N GLY A 154 -0.07 12.00 11.97
CA GLY A 154 -1.41 11.45 12.12
C GLY A 154 -1.85 10.68 10.87
N VAL A 155 -1.74 11.31 9.69
CA VAL A 155 -2.06 10.68 8.40
C VAL A 155 -1.14 9.51 8.14
N ALA A 156 0.18 9.68 8.27
CA ALA A 156 1.16 8.62 7.97
C ALA A 156 0.96 7.38 8.85
N VAL A 157 0.77 7.56 10.16
CA VAL A 157 0.53 6.44 11.09
C VAL A 157 -0.81 5.79 10.81
N TRP A 158 -1.87 6.58 10.61
CA TRP A 158 -3.21 6.06 10.39
C TRP A 158 -3.31 5.27 9.08
N ALA A 159 -2.88 5.88 7.96
CA ALA A 159 -2.87 5.24 6.64
C ALA A 159 -1.95 4.02 6.64
N GLY A 160 -0.67 4.19 7.04
CA GLY A 160 0.31 3.11 7.03
C GLY A 160 -0.07 1.91 7.91
N LEU A 161 -0.81 2.11 9.01
CA LEU A 161 -1.32 1.00 9.81
C LEU A 161 -2.55 0.36 9.18
N THR A 162 -3.59 1.16 8.91
CA THR A 162 -4.91 0.64 8.52
C THR A 162 -4.89 0.05 7.12
N GLU A 163 -4.24 0.70 6.16
CA GLU A 163 -4.17 0.25 4.77
C GLU A 163 -3.35 -1.03 4.64
N GLU A 164 -2.22 -1.14 5.33
CA GLU A 164 -1.44 -2.39 5.33
C GLU A 164 -2.25 -3.54 5.95
N ILE A 165 -2.98 -3.31 7.04
CA ILE A 165 -3.88 -4.32 7.63
C ILE A 165 -4.94 -4.77 6.63
N ILE A 166 -5.57 -3.84 5.90
CA ILE A 166 -6.66 -4.14 4.97
C ILE A 166 -6.12 -4.84 3.71
N TYR A 167 -5.14 -4.24 3.05
CA TYR A 167 -4.72 -4.68 1.71
C TYR A 167 -3.71 -5.82 1.74
N ARG A 168 -2.80 -5.85 2.72
CA ARG A 168 -1.77 -6.91 2.83
C ARG A 168 -2.19 -7.92 3.89
N GLY A 169 -2.54 -7.40 5.06
CA GLY A 169 -3.00 -8.15 6.22
C GLY A 169 -4.35 -8.83 6.06
N LEU A 170 -5.19 -8.52 5.07
CA LEU A 170 -6.38 -9.31 4.79
C LEU A 170 -6.41 -9.72 3.33
N LEU A 171 -6.52 -8.75 2.42
CA LEU A 171 -6.85 -9.01 1.04
C LEU A 171 -5.82 -9.93 0.36
N VAL A 172 -4.52 -9.58 0.38
CA VAL A 172 -3.49 -10.44 -0.22
C VAL A 172 -3.47 -11.83 0.43
N SER A 173 -3.49 -11.90 1.76
CA SER A 173 -3.51 -13.19 2.46
C SER A 173 -4.71 -14.07 2.11
N VAL A 174 -5.90 -13.49 1.90
CA VAL A 174 -7.08 -14.26 1.55
C VAL A 174 -7.06 -14.66 0.07
N LEU A 175 -6.79 -13.72 -0.84
CA LEU A 175 -6.76 -13.97 -2.29
C LEU A 175 -5.75 -15.04 -2.67
N ARG A 176 -4.56 -15.04 -2.03
CA ARG A 176 -3.51 -16.01 -2.33
C ARG A 176 -3.80 -17.43 -1.85
N ARG A 177 -4.96 -17.64 -1.21
CA ARG A 177 -5.44 -18.93 -0.70
C ARG A 177 -6.68 -19.42 -1.44
N TRP A 178 -7.10 -18.74 -2.50
CA TRP A 178 -8.32 -19.07 -3.22
C TRP A 178 -8.26 -20.45 -3.87
N GLU A 179 -9.24 -21.30 -3.57
CA GLU A 179 -9.28 -22.71 -3.96
C GLU A 179 -9.27 -22.95 -5.49
N TYR A 180 -9.77 -22.01 -6.28
CA TYR A 180 -9.95 -22.18 -7.73
C TYR A 180 -8.71 -21.91 -8.58
N ILE A 181 -7.68 -21.26 -8.02
CA ILE A 181 -6.41 -21.09 -8.73
C ILE A 181 -5.53 -22.28 -8.34
N SER A 182 -5.04 -23.03 -9.33
CA SER A 182 -4.37 -24.31 -9.08
C SER A 182 -2.94 -24.19 -8.55
N THR A 183 -2.20 -23.16 -8.96
CA THR A 183 -0.79 -22.99 -8.55
C THR A 183 -0.63 -21.83 -7.58
N GLN A 184 0.23 -21.99 -6.58
CA GLN A 184 0.52 -20.94 -5.61
C GLN A 184 1.13 -19.70 -6.27
N PHE A 185 1.93 -19.88 -7.32
CA PHE A 185 2.49 -18.77 -8.08
C PHE A 185 1.41 -17.88 -8.70
N TYR A 186 0.39 -18.46 -9.35
CA TYR A 186 -0.71 -17.68 -9.92
C TYR A 186 -1.61 -17.08 -8.83
N ARG A 187 -1.79 -17.78 -7.69
CA ARG A 187 -2.50 -17.23 -6.52
C ARG A 187 -1.82 -15.97 -6.00
N ASP A 188 -0.51 -16.02 -5.85
CA ASP A 188 0.31 -14.91 -5.35
C ASP A 188 0.29 -13.72 -6.32
N LEU A 189 0.47 -13.97 -7.62
CA LEU A 189 0.39 -12.91 -8.63
C LEU A 189 -1.01 -12.27 -8.69
N PHE A 190 -2.06 -13.09 -8.67
CA PHE A 190 -3.44 -12.62 -8.65
C PHE A 190 -3.72 -11.75 -7.42
N ALA A 191 -3.31 -12.21 -6.24
CA ALA A 191 -3.47 -11.48 -4.99
C ALA A 191 -2.77 -10.11 -5.01
N ILE A 192 -1.53 -10.06 -5.53
CA ILE A 192 -0.77 -8.82 -5.68
C ILE A 192 -1.49 -7.85 -6.60
N VAL A 193 -1.88 -8.31 -7.80
CA VAL A 193 -2.50 -7.45 -8.82
C VAL A 193 -3.85 -6.90 -8.34
N VAL A 194 -4.73 -7.76 -7.84
CA VAL A 194 -6.06 -7.33 -7.36
C VAL A 194 -5.93 -6.37 -6.19
N SER A 195 -5.07 -6.67 -5.22
CA SER A 195 -4.85 -5.77 -4.08
C SER A 195 -4.29 -4.41 -4.52
N ALA A 196 -3.32 -4.39 -5.43
CA ALA A 196 -2.74 -3.16 -5.95
C ALA A 196 -3.76 -2.32 -6.74
N MET A 197 -4.63 -2.97 -7.52
CA MET A 197 -5.69 -2.28 -8.28
C MET A 197 -6.74 -1.67 -7.35
N ILE A 198 -7.22 -2.41 -6.34
CA ILE A 198 -8.19 -1.87 -5.37
C ILE A 198 -7.56 -0.70 -4.60
N PHE A 199 -6.33 -0.87 -4.12
CA PHE A 199 -5.60 0.19 -3.44
C PHE A 199 -5.43 1.45 -4.31
N GLY A 200 -4.84 1.32 -5.50
CA GLY A 200 -4.55 2.45 -6.37
C GLY A 200 -5.81 3.14 -6.90
N PHE A 201 -6.82 2.38 -7.35
CA PHE A 201 -8.07 2.98 -7.85
C PHE A 201 -8.97 3.52 -6.73
N GLY A 202 -8.83 3.04 -5.50
CA GLY A 202 -9.48 3.65 -4.34
C GLY A 202 -9.11 5.12 -4.14
N HIS A 203 -7.95 5.52 -4.66
CA HIS A 203 -7.44 6.89 -4.59
C HIS A 203 -7.84 7.75 -5.78
N LEU A 204 -8.53 7.21 -6.80
CA LEU A 204 -8.85 7.93 -8.02
C LEU A 204 -9.69 9.19 -7.78
N ALA A 205 -10.69 9.12 -6.90
CA ALA A 205 -11.60 10.23 -6.62
C ALA A 205 -10.93 11.41 -5.88
N LEU A 206 -9.86 11.12 -5.13
CA LEU A 206 -9.13 12.09 -4.33
C LEU A 206 -7.88 12.61 -5.06
N TRP A 207 -7.12 11.74 -5.71
CA TRP A 207 -5.79 12.07 -6.25
C TRP A 207 -5.72 12.12 -7.78
N GLY A 208 -6.80 11.77 -8.47
CA GLY A 208 -6.86 11.75 -9.93
C GLY A 208 -6.12 10.55 -10.56
N PRO A 209 -6.20 10.43 -11.90
CA PRO A 209 -5.78 9.22 -12.62
C PRO A 209 -4.27 8.97 -12.58
N GLY A 210 -3.43 10.01 -12.69
CA GLY A 210 -1.98 9.87 -12.68
C GLY A 210 -1.47 9.30 -11.36
N MET A 211 -1.92 9.88 -10.25
CA MET A 211 -1.54 9.41 -8.92
C MET A 211 -2.16 8.05 -8.59
N ALA A 212 -3.42 7.80 -8.96
CA ALA A 212 -4.03 6.48 -8.78
C ALA A 212 -3.22 5.37 -9.46
N LEU A 213 -2.76 5.59 -10.70
CA LEU A 213 -1.92 4.62 -11.42
C LEU A 213 -0.53 4.48 -10.80
N ALA A 214 0.07 5.57 -10.31
CA ALA A 214 1.30 5.51 -9.54
C ALA A 214 1.14 4.68 -8.25
N LEU A 215 0.01 4.83 -7.55
CA LEU A 215 -0.33 4.06 -6.35
C LEU A 215 -0.63 2.60 -6.66
N VAL A 216 -1.14 2.25 -7.85
CA VAL A 216 -1.18 0.85 -8.31
C VAL A 216 0.25 0.29 -8.35
N GLY A 217 1.21 1.02 -8.92
CA GLY A 217 2.62 0.64 -8.92
C GLY A 217 3.16 0.37 -7.51
N LEU A 218 2.90 1.30 -6.59
CA LEU A 218 3.28 1.16 -5.18
C LEU A 218 2.63 -0.06 -4.52
N GLY A 219 1.35 -0.27 -4.83
CA GLY A 219 0.55 -1.43 -4.44
C GLY A 219 1.21 -2.74 -4.85
N LEU A 220 1.67 -2.84 -6.09
CA LEU A 220 2.38 -4.02 -6.62
C LEU A 220 3.69 -4.26 -5.85
N GLY A 221 4.46 -3.20 -5.59
CA GLY A 221 5.70 -3.28 -4.83
C GLY A 221 5.51 -3.84 -3.42
N PHE A 222 4.56 -3.28 -2.66
CA PHE A 222 4.26 -3.78 -1.31
C PHE A 222 3.60 -5.16 -1.32
N GLY A 223 2.74 -5.48 -2.28
CA GLY A 223 2.20 -6.84 -2.43
C GLY A 223 3.31 -7.87 -2.65
N PHE A 224 4.26 -7.55 -3.53
CA PHE A 224 5.42 -8.39 -3.80
C PHE A 224 6.32 -8.55 -2.57
N ALA A 225 6.64 -7.46 -1.87
CA ALA A 225 7.38 -7.51 -0.61
C ALA A 225 6.67 -8.38 0.43
N TYR A 226 5.36 -8.19 0.63
CA TYR A 226 4.58 -8.89 1.64
C TYR A 226 4.70 -10.41 1.49
N ILE A 227 4.63 -10.92 0.26
CA ILE A 227 4.81 -12.34 -0.02
C ILE A 227 6.28 -12.74 0.15
N ALA A 228 7.22 -11.96 -0.39
CA ALA A 228 8.66 -12.26 -0.33
C ALA A 228 9.21 -12.35 1.11
N ILE A 229 8.61 -11.61 2.05
CA ILE A 229 9.02 -11.67 3.46
C ILE A 229 8.18 -12.64 4.30
N GLY A 230 7.34 -13.46 3.68
CA GLY A 230 6.53 -14.49 4.36
C GLY A 230 5.40 -13.90 5.20
N GLU A 231 4.62 -12.98 4.62
CA GLU A 231 3.42 -12.38 5.23
C GLU A 231 3.63 -11.59 6.54
N LYS A 232 4.88 -11.20 6.82
CA LYS A 232 5.23 -10.36 7.98
C LYS A 232 4.72 -8.94 7.75
N LEU A 233 3.64 -8.55 8.41
CA LEU A 233 2.98 -7.27 8.12
C LEU A 233 3.77 -6.05 8.63
N LEU A 234 4.37 -6.16 9.81
CA LEU A 234 4.89 -5.00 10.54
C LEU A 234 6.03 -4.25 9.82
N PRO A 235 6.97 -4.89 9.10
CA PRO A 235 7.96 -4.18 8.30
C PRO A 235 7.35 -3.31 7.20
N LEU A 236 6.21 -3.72 6.62
CA LEU A 236 5.50 -2.92 5.62
C LEU A 236 4.84 -1.71 6.27
N VAL A 237 4.16 -1.90 7.41
CA VAL A 237 3.56 -0.80 8.20
C VAL A 237 4.61 0.27 8.50
N VAL A 238 5.76 -0.13 9.08
CA VAL A 238 6.84 0.80 9.41
C VAL A 238 7.33 1.52 8.16
N TYR A 239 7.53 0.80 7.06
CA TYR A 239 8.02 1.40 5.82
C TYR A 239 7.01 2.37 5.20
N HIS A 240 5.72 2.03 5.22
CA HIS A 240 4.64 2.88 4.73
C HIS A 240 4.57 4.18 5.53
N ILE A 241 4.57 4.10 6.86
CA ILE A 241 4.59 5.28 7.75
C ILE A 241 5.78 6.20 7.42
N LEU A 242 6.97 5.63 7.22
CA LEU A 242 8.16 6.40 6.86
C LEU A 242 8.01 7.07 5.49
N PHE A 243 7.46 6.36 4.50
CA PHE A 243 7.22 6.91 3.18
C PHE A 243 6.23 8.07 3.22
N ASP A 244 5.09 7.91 3.89
CA ASP A 244 4.07 8.96 4.01
C ASP A 244 4.61 10.16 4.77
N THR A 245 5.36 9.94 5.85
CA THR A 245 6.00 11.02 6.61
C THR A 245 6.91 11.85 5.71
N VAL A 246 7.77 11.20 4.91
CA VAL A 246 8.70 11.91 4.02
C VAL A 246 7.96 12.57 2.86
N SER A 247 7.06 11.85 2.18
CA SER A 247 6.37 12.35 0.99
C SER A 247 5.43 13.52 1.32
N LEU A 248 4.65 13.43 2.40
CA LEU A 248 3.79 14.52 2.86
C LEU A 248 4.63 15.71 3.35
N SER A 249 5.73 15.46 4.07
CA SER A 249 6.62 16.55 4.50
C SER A 249 7.21 17.30 3.30
N VAL A 250 7.69 16.59 2.28
CA VAL A 250 8.19 17.22 1.05
C VAL A 250 7.07 17.99 0.35
N SER A 251 5.87 17.41 0.24
CA SER A 251 4.73 18.05 -0.40
C SER A 251 4.26 19.32 0.30
N ILE A 252 4.40 19.42 1.62
CA ILE A 252 3.91 20.56 2.42
C ILE A 252 5.00 21.62 2.64
N PHE A 253 6.25 21.21 2.89
CA PHE A 253 7.32 22.13 3.29
C PHE A 253 8.26 22.55 2.16
N VAL A 254 8.35 21.79 1.06
CA VAL A 254 9.33 22.03 -0.01
C VAL A 254 8.66 22.49 -1.30
N LEU A 255 7.56 21.84 -1.69
CA LEU A 255 6.76 22.20 -2.86
C LEU A 255 5.77 23.31 -2.54
#